data_AF-A0A3M1UIY1-F1
#
_entry.id   AF-A0A3M1UIY1-F1
#
_cell.length_a   1.000
_cell.length_b   1.000
_cell.length_c   1.000
_cell.angle_alpha   90.00
_cell.angle_beta   90.00
_cell.angle_gamma   90.00
#
_symmetry.space_group_name_H-M   'P 1'
#
loop_
_entity.id
_entity.type
_entity.pdbx_description
1 polymer ?
#
loop_
_entity_poly.entity_id
_entity_poly.type
_entity_poly.pdbx_seq_one_letter_code
_entity_poly.pdbx_strand_id
1 'polypeptide(L)'
;MQTLSCQQVLSLPHKIATSQSISPAIPAFHLYDSIHNLPLDDWHALVPVHKIFLRKEFLAGLEAAAGKDIQFRYALVYQHQQPIACAYFQTIRFHVGQTMPYTRLGKG
;
A
#
# COMPACT_ATOMS: atom_id res chain seq x y z
N MET A 1 53.55 -19.33 -42.55
CA MET A 1 52.64 -18.37 -41.89
C MET A 1 51.95 -17.55 -42.96
N GLN A 2 50.75 -17.97 -43.35
CA GLN A 2 49.88 -17.24 -44.28
C GLN A 2 48.46 -17.30 -43.71
N THR A 3 47.83 -16.14 -43.72
CA THR A 3 46.56 -15.77 -43.10
C THR A 3 45.36 -16.46 -43.77
N LEU A 4 44.40 -16.85 -42.92
CA LEU A 4 43.10 -17.39 -43.29
C LEU A 4 42.28 -16.38 -44.09
N SER A 5 41.73 -16.84 -45.22
CA SER A 5 40.61 -16.23 -45.93
C SER A 5 39.36 -17.04 -45.59
N CYS A 6 38.33 -16.39 -45.07
CA CYS A 6 37.00 -16.98 -44.98
C CYS A 6 35.95 -15.90 -45.26
N GLN A 7 35.33 -16.03 -46.42
CA GLN A 7 34.25 -15.18 -46.90
C GLN A 7 32.96 -15.41 -46.09
N GLN A 8 32.31 -14.31 -45.73
CA GLN A 8 30.86 -14.04 -45.93
C GLN A 8 29.82 -15.04 -45.38
N VAL A 9 29.10 -14.63 -44.33
CA VAL A 9 27.69 -15.02 -44.10
C VAL A 9 26.90 -13.81 -43.59
N LEU A 10 26.12 -13.24 -44.52
CA LEU A 10 24.75 -12.72 -44.40
C LEU A 10 24.32 -11.96 -43.12
N SER A 11 24.14 -10.66 -43.33
CA SER A 11 23.14 -9.77 -42.76
C SER A 11 21.88 -10.41 -42.14
N LEU A 12 21.70 -10.19 -40.84
CA LEU A 12 20.41 -10.17 -40.14
C LEU A 12 20.44 -8.98 -39.17
N PRO A 13 19.51 -8.01 -39.24
CA PRO A 13 19.33 -7.05 -38.16
C PRO A 13 18.58 -7.77 -37.04
N HIS A 14 19.28 -8.58 -36.25
CA HIS A 14 18.72 -8.99 -34.98
C HIS A 14 18.80 -7.76 -34.08
N LYS A 15 17.70 -6.98 -34.09
CA LYS A 15 17.37 -6.02 -33.05
C LYS A 15 17.60 -6.76 -31.74
N ILE A 16 18.72 -6.48 -31.08
CA ILE A 16 18.94 -6.91 -29.71
C ILE A 16 17.81 -6.22 -28.97
N ALA A 17 16.76 -6.98 -28.66
CA ALA A 17 15.80 -6.60 -27.65
C ALA A 17 16.65 -6.43 -26.40
N THR A 18 17.04 -5.18 -26.13
CA THR A 18 17.50 -4.76 -24.83
C THR A 18 16.38 -5.19 -23.91
N SER A 19 16.60 -6.31 -23.23
CA SER A 19 15.80 -6.70 -22.09
C SER A 19 15.92 -5.52 -21.15
N GLN A 20 14.93 -4.64 -21.18
CA GLN A 20 14.80 -3.59 -20.18
C GLN A 20 14.76 -4.35 -18.87
N SER A 21 15.83 -4.22 -18.10
CA SER A 21 15.89 -4.70 -16.74
C SER A 21 14.66 -4.12 -16.04
N ILE A 22 13.64 -4.94 -15.82
CA ILE A 22 12.49 -4.60 -15.00
C ILE A 22 13.06 -4.53 -13.59
N SER A 23 13.73 -3.43 -13.25
CA SER A 23 13.91 -3.06 -11.87
C SER A 23 12.51 -2.70 -11.37
N PRO A 24 11.89 -3.51 -10.50
CA PRO A 24 10.57 -3.16 -10.00
C PRO A 24 10.73 -1.84 -9.25
N ALA A 25 10.10 -0.78 -9.74
CA ALA A 25 10.11 0.50 -9.05
C ALA A 25 9.63 0.28 -7.61
N ILE A 26 10.42 0.74 -6.65
CA ILE A 26 10.14 0.61 -5.23
C ILE A 26 8.82 1.35 -4.94
N PRO A 27 7.82 0.70 -4.33
CA PRO A 27 6.57 1.36 -3.96
C PRO A 27 6.80 2.52 -2.98
N ALA A 28 6.08 3.61 -3.18
CA ALA A 28 6.08 4.76 -2.26
C ALA A 28 4.94 4.64 -1.24
N PHE A 29 5.21 4.99 0.02
CA PHE A 29 4.24 4.90 1.12
C PHE A 29 3.93 6.30 1.65
N HIS A 30 2.64 6.67 1.62
CA HIS A 30 2.17 7.94 2.15
C HIS A 30 1.27 7.66 3.36
N LEU A 31 1.59 8.27 4.50
CA LEU A 31 0.85 8.12 5.76
C LEU A 31 0.06 9.39 6.08
N TYR A 32 -1.16 9.20 6.59
CA TYR A 32 -2.06 10.27 6.99
C TYR A 32 -2.60 10.00 8.39
N ASP A 33 -2.69 11.06 9.19
CA ASP A 33 -3.12 10.98 10.60
C ASP A 33 -4.63 11.21 10.79
N SER A 34 -5.35 11.54 9.72
CA SER A 34 -6.81 11.68 9.69
C SER A 34 -7.35 11.39 8.30
N ILE A 35 -8.56 10.84 8.25
CA ILE A 35 -9.33 10.61 7.02
C ILE A 35 -9.63 11.91 6.25
N HIS A 36 -9.60 13.06 6.94
CA HIS A 36 -9.81 14.37 6.32
C HIS A 36 -8.62 14.83 5.48
N ASN A 37 -7.42 14.28 5.72
CA ASN A 37 -6.19 14.65 5.01
C ASN A 37 -5.92 13.76 3.80
N LEU A 38 -6.79 12.79 3.55
CA LEU A 38 -6.54 11.70 2.63
C LEU A 38 -7.00 12.06 1.20
N PRO A 39 -6.20 11.81 0.15
CA PRO A 39 -6.62 11.98 -1.25
C PRO A 39 -7.78 11.04 -1.59
N LEU A 40 -9.00 11.58 -1.67
CA LEU A 40 -10.21 10.76 -1.76
C LEU A 40 -10.33 10.00 -3.07
N ASP A 41 -9.85 10.58 -4.17
CA ASP A 41 -9.91 9.94 -5.48
C ASP A 41 -9.07 8.66 -5.48
N ASP A 42 -7.86 8.71 -4.94
CA ASP A 42 -6.96 7.56 -4.81
C ASP A 42 -7.51 6.51 -3.83
N TRP A 43 -8.15 6.94 -2.75
CA TRP A 43 -8.79 6.04 -1.79
C TRP A 43 -9.99 5.32 -2.39
N HIS A 44 -10.87 6.05 -3.07
CA HIS A 44 -12.06 5.49 -3.70
C HIS A 44 -11.72 4.57 -4.87
N ALA A 45 -10.60 4.82 -5.57
CA ALA A 45 -10.09 3.89 -6.57
C ALA A 45 -9.76 2.51 -5.98
N LEU A 46 -9.32 2.45 -4.72
CA LEU A 46 -8.94 1.22 -4.02
C LEU A 46 -10.05 0.62 -3.14
N VAL A 47 -10.98 1.45 -2.66
CA VAL A 47 -12.05 1.07 -1.74
C VAL A 47 -13.40 1.02 -2.48
N PRO A 48 -13.79 -0.16 -3.01
CA PRO A 48 -15.07 -0.31 -3.68
C PRO A 48 -16.24 -0.08 -2.72
N VAL A 49 -17.40 0.27 -3.27
CA VAL A 49 -18.61 0.68 -2.52
C VAL A 49 -19.05 -0.33 -1.46
N HIS A 50 -18.85 -1.64 -1.69
CA HIS A 50 -19.25 -2.69 -0.75
C HIS A 50 -18.34 -2.80 0.50
N LYS A 51 -17.15 -2.17 0.50
CA LYS A 51 -16.25 -2.13 1.68
C LYS A 51 -16.64 -0.97 2.62
N ILE A 52 -17.85 -1.04 3.16
CA ILE A 52 -18.48 0.04 3.94
C ILE A 52 -17.58 0.52 5.10
N PHE A 53 -16.88 -0.39 5.79
CA PHE A 53 -16.00 -0.05 6.92
C PHE A 53 -14.74 0.74 6.54
N LEU A 54 -14.39 0.78 5.26
CA LEU A 54 -13.27 1.59 4.75
C LEU A 54 -13.76 2.84 4.01
N ARG A 55 -15.07 3.09 3.99
CA ARG A 55 -15.61 4.31 3.39
C ARG A 55 -15.25 5.51 4.24
N LYS A 56 -14.99 6.64 3.56
CA LYS A 56 -14.63 7.90 4.20
C LYS A 56 -15.63 8.28 5.29
N GLU A 57 -16.92 8.14 5.00
CA GLU A 57 -18.01 8.55 5.90
C GLU A 57 -18.01 7.71 7.19
N PHE A 58 -17.79 6.40 7.05
CA PHE A 58 -17.70 5.50 8.20
C PHE A 58 -16.47 5.80 9.06
N LEU A 59 -15.31 5.95 8.42
CA LEU A 59 -14.05 6.25 9.10
C LEU A 59 -14.06 7.63 9.77
N ALA A 60 -14.68 8.63 9.16
CA ALA A 60 -14.86 9.95 9.75
C ALA A 60 -15.76 9.90 10.98
N GLY A 61 -16.85 9.12 10.93
CA GLY A 61 -17.68 8.88 12.12
C GLY A 61 -16.91 8.18 13.23
N LEU A 62 -16.08 7.19 12.88
CA LEU A 62 -15.26 6.46 13.83
C LEU A 62 -14.17 7.33 14.47
N GLU A 63 -13.51 8.20 13.68
CA GLU A 63 -12.57 9.21 14.19
C GLU A 63 -13.25 10.18 15.15
N ALA A 64 -14.41 10.71 14.78
CA ALA A 64 -15.14 11.69 15.58
C ALA A 64 -15.63 11.10 16.92
N ALA A 65 -15.95 9.81 16.96
CA ALA A 65 -16.39 9.12 18.17
C ALA A 65 -15.23 8.63 19.06
N ALA A 66 -13.98 8.73 18.60
CA ALA A 66 -12.86 8.14 19.30
C ALA A 66 -12.41 8.93 20.53
N GLY A 67 -11.96 8.19 21.55
CA GLY A 67 -11.30 8.77 22.72
C GLY A 67 -9.89 9.27 22.39
N LYS A 68 -9.35 10.15 23.27
CA LYS A 68 -8.02 10.77 23.11
C LYS A 68 -6.85 9.78 23.04
N ASP A 69 -7.05 8.56 23.51
CA ASP A 69 -6.04 7.50 23.54
C ASP A 69 -6.00 6.65 22.26
N ILE A 70 -6.90 6.90 21.31
CA ILE A 70 -6.94 6.23 20.01
C ILE A 70 -6.45 7.20 18.94
N GLN A 71 -5.41 6.81 18.21
CA GLN A 71 -4.93 7.56 17.05
C GLN A 71 -5.16 6.76 15.77
N PHE A 72 -5.72 7.43 14.78
CA PHE A 72 -6.04 6.86 13.48
C PHE A 72 -4.88 7.07 12.53
N ARG A 73 -4.62 6.08 11.68
CA ARG A 73 -3.59 6.13 10.66
C ARG A 73 -4.13 5.50 9.38
N TYR A 74 -3.78 6.13 8.28
CA TYR A 74 -4.13 5.66 6.95
C TYR A 74 -2.88 5.63 6.10
N ALA A 75 -2.77 4.61 5.26
CA ALA A 75 -1.69 4.47 4.31
C ALA A 75 -2.24 4.38 2.90
N LEU A 76 -1.58 5.06 1.96
CA LEU A 76 -1.69 4.81 0.53
C LEU A 76 -0.33 4.38 0.00
N VAL A 77 -0.33 3.31 -0.78
CA VAL A 77 0.86 2.77 -1.43
C VAL A 77 0.74 3.06 -2.92
N TYR A 78 1.79 3.67 -3.49
CA TYR A 78 1.84 4.03 -4.89
C TYR A 78 2.92 3.26 -5.63
N GLN A 79 2.62 2.90 -6.87
CA GLN A 79 3.60 2.41 -7.83
C GLN A 79 3.41 3.16 -9.14
N HIS A 80 4.48 3.78 -9.66
CA HIS A 80 4.41 4.63 -10.86
C HIS A 80 3.28 5.69 -10.79
N GLN A 81 3.13 6.36 -9.65
CA GLN A 81 2.09 7.37 -9.38
C GLN A 81 0.64 6.84 -9.38
N GLN A 82 0.44 5.52 -9.46
CA GLN A 82 -0.88 4.90 -9.34
C GLN A 82 -1.04 4.30 -7.94
N PRO A 83 -2.17 4.52 -7.25
CA PRO A 83 -2.45 3.88 -5.97
C PRO A 83 -2.68 2.38 -6.21
N ILE A 84 -1.93 1.54 -5.50
CA ILE A 84 -1.98 0.07 -5.63
C ILE A 84 -2.49 -0.63 -4.37
N ALA A 85 -2.40 0.02 -3.22
CA ALA A 85 -2.92 -0.52 -1.96
C ALA A 85 -3.23 0.60 -0.97
N CYS A 86 -4.15 0.31 -0.06
CA CYS A 86 -4.51 1.18 1.04
C CYS A 86 -4.57 0.38 2.34
N ALA A 87 -4.28 1.03 3.46
CA ALA A 87 -4.48 0.46 4.78
C ALA A 87 -5.07 1.47 5.74
N TYR A 88 -5.81 0.96 6.71
CA TYR A 88 -6.34 1.69 7.84
C TYR A 88 -5.94 0.93 9.11
N PHE A 89 -5.44 1.63 10.11
CA PHE A 89 -5.10 1.06 11.41
C PHE A 89 -5.21 2.09 12.52
N GLN A 90 -5.44 1.58 13.74
CA GLN A 90 -5.50 2.39 14.95
C GLN A 90 -4.32 2.04 15.85
N THR A 91 -3.77 3.05 16.51
CA THR A 91 -2.86 2.86 17.63
C THR A 91 -3.57 3.28 18.90
N ILE A 92 -3.52 2.41 19.91
CA ILE A 92 -4.22 2.61 21.18
C ILE A 92 -3.16 2.74 22.27
N ARG A 93 -3.21 3.84 23.02
CA ARG A 93 -2.35 4.04 24.19
C ARG A 93 -3.03 3.45 25.42
N PHE A 94 -2.40 2.45 26.02
CA PHE A 94 -2.83 1.91 27.31
C PHE A 94 -2.09 2.60 28.45
N HIS A 95 -2.82 3.06 29.45
CA HIS A 95 -2.25 3.57 30.69
C HIS A 95 -2.23 2.45 31.74
N VAL A 96 -1.11 2.34 32.48
CA VAL A 96 -0.94 1.35 33.54
C VAL A 96 -2.04 1.54 34.59
N GLY A 97 -2.88 0.52 34.78
CA GLY A 97 -4.04 0.55 35.69
C GLY A 97 -5.39 0.35 34.99
N GLN A 98 -5.46 0.53 33.66
CA GLN A 98 -6.63 0.15 32.87
C GLN A 98 -6.53 -1.33 32.48
N THR A 99 -7.02 -2.21 33.35
CA THR A 99 -7.20 -3.61 33.00
C THR A 99 -8.35 -3.71 32.01
N MET A 100 -8.08 -4.25 30.82
CA MET A 100 -9.16 -4.78 29.98
C MET A 100 -9.90 -5.82 30.82
N PRO A 101 -11.22 -5.74 31.01
CA PRO A 101 -11.96 -6.81 31.65
C PRO A 101 -11.95 -8.01 30.70
N TYR A 102 -10.93 -8.84 30.77
CA TYR A 102 -10.97 -10.15 30.15
C TYR A 102 -11.93 -11.00 30.98
N THR A 103 -13.18 -11.12 30.53
CA THR A 103 -14.09 -12.13 31.08
C THR A 103 -13.46 -13.48 30.78
N ARG A 104 -12.91 -14.11 31.82
CA ARG A 104 -12.50 -15.50 31.79
C ARG A 104 -13.74 -16.31 31.39
N LEU A 105 -13.83 -16.73 30.13
CA LEU A 105 -14.80 -17.73 29.69
C LEU A 105 -14.47 -19.02 30.47
N GLY A 106 -15.12 -19.18 31.61
CA GLY A 106 -15.06 -20.38 32.41
C GLY A 106 -15.58 -21.55 31.58
N LYS A 107 -14.78 -22.61 31.48
CA LYS A 107 -15.30 -23.92 31.14
C LYS A 107 -16.05 -24.43 32.36
N GLY A 108 -17.35 -24.68 32.19
CA GLY A 108 -18.13 -25.52 33.11
C GLY A 108 -17.70 -26.97 33.04
#